data_AF-A0A1Q4ZEN3-F1
#
_entry.id   AF-A0A1Q4ZEN3-F1
#
_cell.length_a   1.000
_cell.length_b   1.000
_cell.length_c   1.000
_cell.angle_alpha   90.00
_cell.angle_beta   90.00
_cell.angle_gamma   90.00
#
_symmetry.space_group_name_H-M   'P 1'
#
loop_
_entity.id
_entity.type
_entity.pdbx_description
1 polymer ?
#
loop_
_entity_poly.entity_id
_entity_poly.type
_entity_poly.pdbx_seq_one_letter_code
_entity_poly.pdbx_strand_id
1 'polypeptide(L)'
;MPFRAPLTNYHADDTLCLTDHKHTSSGKPLHPGCPGRAFTEAICACGGWGMKESGKGYVNESRKRHLASHAQGPKVLPDQLRVDGS
;
A
#
# COMPACT_ATOMS: atom_id res chain seq x y z
N MET A 1 -14.60 8.12 8.64
CA MET A 1 -14.31 6.77 8.12
C MET A 1 -12.80 6.59 8.06
N PRO A 2 -12.22 5.47 8.52
CA PRO A 2 -10.78 5.23 8.35
C PRO A 2 -10.47 5.04 6.86
N PHE A 3 -9.46 5.74 6.35
CA PHE A 3 -8.95 5.48 5.01
C PHE A 3 -8.43 4.04 4.94
N ARG A 4 -8.75 3.35 3.84
CA ARG A 4 -8.32 1.97 3.60
C ARG A 4 -7.51 1.93 2.32
N ALA A 5 -6.49 1.08 2.32
CA ALA A 5 -5.68 0.78 1.15
C ALA A 5 -5.45 -0.73 1.10
N PRO A 6 -6.41 -1.52 0.55
CA PRO A 6 -6.25 -2.97 0.48
C PRO A 6 -4.99 -3.35 -0.30
N LEU A 7 -4.32 -4.42 0.13
CA LEU A 7 -3.18 -4.97 -0.60
C LEU A 7 -3.68 -6.07 -1.52
N THR A 8 -3.53 -5.87 -2.81
CA THR A 8 -3.96 -6.81 -3.84
C THR A 8 -2.75 -7.39 -4.54
N ASN A 9 -2.72 -8.71 -4.73
CA ASN A 9 -1.63 -9.39 -5.43
C ASN A 9 -2.10 -9.78 -6.83
N TYR A 10 -1.21 -9.70 -7.80
CA TYR A 10 -1.52 -10.00 -9.18
C TYR A 10 -0.48 -10.93 -9.80
N HIS A 11 -0.93 -11.70 -10.78
CA HIS A 11 -0.10 -12.48 -11.69
C HIS A 11 0.51 -11.58 -12.78
N ALA A 12 1.36 -12.15 -13.62
CA ALA A 12 2.03 -11.40 -14.69
C ALA A 12 1.04 -10.93 -15.78
N ASP A 13 -0.08 -11.63 -15.93
CA ASP A 13 -1.19 -11.31 -16.82
C ASP A 13 -2.24 -10.37 -16.19
N ASP A 14 -1.87 -9.68 -15.09
CA ASP A 14 -2.74 -8.76 -14.32
C ASP A 14 -4.01 -9.41 -13.73
N THR A 15 -4.12 -10.74 -13.73
CA THR A 15 -5.19 -11.42 -12.97
C THR A 15 -4.91 -11.44 -11.48
N LEU A 16 -5.98 -11.44 -10.69
CA LEU A 16 -5.91 -11.43 -9.23
C LEU A 16 -5.33 -12.74 -8.68
N CYS A 17 -4.22 -12.63 -7.95
CA CYS A 17 -3.68 -13.71 -7.14
C CYS A 17 -4.44 -13.74 -5.80
N LEU A 18 -5.54 -14.51 -5.76
CA LEU A 18 -6.35 -14.66 -4.56
C LEU A 18 -5.53 -15.18 -3.38
N THR A 19 -5.84 -14.69 -2.18
CA THR A 19 -5.15 -15.03 -0.93
C THR A 19 -5.35 -16.49 -0.47
N ASP A 20 -6.24 -17.23 -1.12
CA ASP A 20 -6.63 -18.59 -0.74
C ASP A 20 -5.50 -19.61 -0.96
N HIS A 21 -4.56 -19.30 -1.85
CA HIS A 21 -3.38 -20.11 -2.07
C HIS A 21 -2.30 -19.67 -1.07
N LYS A 22 -2.12 -20.43 0.02
CA LYS A 22 -0.97 -20.24 0.92
C LYS A 22 0.32 -20.19 0.09
N HIS A 23 1.14 -19.19 0.32
CA HIS A 23 2.51 -19.15 -0.18
C HIS A 23 3.43 -19.72 0.91
N THR A 24 4.46 -20.47 0.53
CA THR A 24 5.55 -20.71 1.47
C THR A 24 6.23 -19.37 1.81
N SER A 25 6.97 -19.29 2.91
CA SER A 25 7.72 -18.09 3.30
C SER A 25 8.68 -17.58 2.20
N SER A 26 9.07 -18.46 1.26
CA SER A 26 9.90 -18.17 0.09
C SER A 26 9.11 -17.76 -1.16
N GLY A 27 7.78 -17.65 -1.09
CA GLY A 27 6.94 -17.19 -2.20
C GLY A 27 6.54 -18.26 -3.22
N LYS A 28 6.83 -19.55 -2.99
CA LYS A 28 6.34 -20.61 -3.89
C LYS A 28 4.83 -20.78 -3.70
N PRO A 29 4.03 -20.70 -4.77
CA PRO A 29 2.61 -21.03 -4.71
C PRO A 29 2.43 -22.50 -4.36
N LEU A 30 1.61 -22.81 -3.35
CA LEU A 30 1.31 -24.20 -2.93
C LEU A 30 0.24 -24.87 -3.81
N HIS A 31 -0.15 -24.25 -4.93
CA HIS A 31 -1.17 -24.77 -5.82
C HIS A 31 -0.59 -25.02 -7.22
N PRO A 32 -0.77 -26.22 -7.81
CA PRO A 32 -0.16 -26.60 -9.09
C PRO A 32 -0.66 -25.79 -10.31
N GLY A 33 -1.63 -24.88 -10.12
CA GLY A 33 -2.16 -24.00 -11.17
C GLY A 33 -1.95 -22.51 -10.94
N CYS A 34 -1.19 -22.11 -9.91
CA CYS A 34 -0.93 -20.70 -9.62
C CYS A 34 0.47 -20.33 -10.14
N PRO A 35 0.62 -19.39 -11.10
CA PRO A 35 1.92 -18.99 -11.63
C PRO A 35 2.74 -18.18 -10.61
N GLY A 36 2.13 -17.83 -9.47
CA GLY A 36 2.72 -17.02 -8.42
C GLY A 36 2.50 -15.52 -8.65
N ARG A 37 2.75 -14.74 -7.61
CA ARG A 37 2.60 -13.28 -7.66
C ARG A 37 3.72 -12.64 -8.46
N ALA A 38 3.37 -11.84 -9.46
CA ALA A 38 4.31 -10.96 -10.18
C ALA A 38 4.46 -9.61 -9.47
N PHE A 39 3.35 -9.00 -9.05
CA PHE A 39 3.36 -7.72 -8.35
C PHE A 39 2.25 -7.60 -7.30
N THR A 40 2.42 -6.62 -6.42
CA THR A 40 1.44 -6.20 -5.42
C THR A 40 1.07 -4.76 -5.70
N GLU A 41 -0.22 -4.47 -5.57
CA GLU A 41 -0.76 -3.12 -5.64
C GLU A 41 -1.45 -2.75 -4.33
N ALA A 42 -1.42 -1.48 -3.98
CA ALA A 42 -2.26 -0.89 -2.97
C ALA A 42 -2.79 0.45 -3.47
N ILE A 43 -4.12 0.62 -3.47
CA ILE A 43 -4.79 1.86 -3.85
C ILE A 43 -5.55 2.35 -2.62
N CYS A 44 -5.31 3.60 -2.22
CA CYS A 44 -6.03 4.18 -1.09
C CYS A 44 -7.40 4.73 -1.54
N ALA A 45 -8.42 4.51 -0.72
CA ALA A 45 -9.74 5.08 -0.88
C ALA A 45 -9.77 6.63 -0.83
N CYS A 46 -8.65 7.29 -0.50
CA CYS A 46 -8.53 8.74 -0.63
C CYS A 46 -8.42 9.21 -2.09
N GLY A 47 -8.14 8.31 -3.04
CA GLY A 47 -7.99 8.64 -4.47
C GLY A 47 -6.68 9.32 -4.86
N GLY A 48 -5.91 9.84 -3.90
CA GLY A 48 -4.64 10.54 -4.16
C GLY A 48 -3.37 9.70 -4.03
N TRP A 49 -3.50 8.39 -3.77
CA TRP A 49 -2.35 7.52 -3.55
C TRP A 49 -2.59 6.10 -4.06
N GLY A 50 -1.61 5.60 -4.81
CA GLY A 50 -1.53 4.23 -5.28
C GLY A 50 -0.06 3.81 -5.39
N MET A 51 0.19 2.50 -5.27
CA MET A 51 1.51 1.93 -5.39
C MET A 51 1.44 0.54 -6.00
N LYS A 52 2.26 0.24 -7.02
CA LYS A 52 2.36 -1.05 -7.69
C LYS A 52 3.83 -1.44 -7.80
N GLU A 53 4.23 -2.53 -7.16
CA GLU A 53 5.62 -3.02 -7.15
C GLU A 53 5.70 -4.55 -7.02
N SER A 54 6.79 -5.15 -7.48
CA SER A 54 7.02 -6.61 -7.39
C SER A 54 7.13 -7.09 -5.92
N GLY A 55 7.73 -6.25 -5.08
CA GLY A 55 7.96 -6.51 -3.66
C GLY A 55 6.78 -6.17 -2.76
N LYS A 56 6.02 -7.18 -2.32
CA LYS A 56 4.91 -7.03 -1.36
C LYS A 56 5.30 -6.26 -0.09
N GLY A 57 6.49 -6.55 0.45
CA GLY A 57 6.99 -5.91 1.68
C GLY A 57 7.11 -4.40 1.54
N TYR A 58 7.69 -3.94 0.43
CA TYR A 58 7.86 -2.52 0.17
C TYR A 58 6.51 -1.80 -0.03
N VAL A 59 5.59 -2.39 -0.80
CA VAL A 59 4.22 -1.86 -0.95
C VAL A 59 3.50 -1.78 0.39
N ASN A 60 3.65 -2.80 1.23
CA ASN A 60 3.01 -2.84 2.54
C ASN A 60 3.54 -1.77 3.51
N GLU A 61 4.86 -1.54 3.53
CA GLU A 61 5.47 -0.50 4.38
C GLU A 61 5.09 0.91 3.90
N SER A 62 5.16 1.17 2.60
CA SER A 62 4.70 2.44 2.03
C SER A 62 3.21 2.68 2.27
N ARG A 63 2.38 1.64 2.15
CA ARG A 63 0.95 1.69 2.50
C ARG A 63 0.77 2.09 3.96
N LYS A 64 1.46 1.43 4.90
CA LYS A 64 1.34 1.75 6.34
C LYS A 64 1.71 3.22 6.61
N ARG A 65 2.80 3.71 5.99
CA ARG A 65 3.24 5.10 6.12
C ARG A 65 2.18 6.07 5.59
N HIS A 66 1.57 5.78 4.44
CA HIS A 66 0.48 6.58 3.90
C HIS A 66 -0.75 6.58 4.81
N LEU A 67 -1.17 5.42 5.32
CA LEU A 67 -2.29 5.32 6.25
C LEU A 67 -2.03 6.07 7.57
N ALA A 68 -0.79 6.07 8.07
CA ALA A 68 -0.39 6.86 9.22
C ALA A 68 -0.50 8.37 8.96
N SER A 69 -0.25 8.83 7.73
CA SER A 69 -0.43 10.24 7.35
C SER A 69 -1.89 10.69 7.46
N HIS A 70 -2.86 9.80 7.22
CA HIS A 70 -4.28 10.12 7.42
C HIS A 70 -4.64 10.30 8.89
N ALA A 71 -3.98 9.56 9.79
CA ALA A 71 -4.17 9.69 11.22
C ALA A 71 -3.54 10.97 11.81
N GLN A 72 -2.51 11.51 11.16
CA GLN A 72 -1.79 12.70 11.62
C GLN A 72 -2.40 14.03 11.11
N GLY A 73 -3.48 13.97 10.32
CA GLY A 73 -4.03 15.14 9.63
C GLY A 73 -3.06 15.72 8.58
N PRO A 74 -3.51 16.64 7.72
CA PRO A 74 -2.57 17.34 6.84
C PRO A 74 -1.53 18.03 7.72
N LYS A 75 -0.25 17.76 7.46
CA LYS A 75 0.85 18.55 8.00
C LYS A 75 0.74 19.95 7.40
N VAL A 76 -0.17 20.76 7.93
CA VAL A 76 -0.02 22.20 7.87
C VAL A 76 1.26 22.49 8.63
N LEU A 77 2.32 22.80 7.88
CA LEU A 77 3.45 23.55 8.43
C LEU A 77 2.82 24.72 9.21
N PRO A 78 3.08 24.88 10.52
CA PRO A 78 2.69 26.13 11.16
C PRO A 78 3.51 27.23 10.49
N ASP A 79 2.83 27.98 9.63
CA ASP A 79 3.25 29.30 9.17
C ASP A 79 3.51 30.12 10.44
N GLN A 80 4.79 30.32 10.77
CA GLN A 80 5.17 31.26 11.82
C GLN A 80 4.92 32.67 11.29
N LEU A 81 3.67 33.09 11.44
CA LEU A 81 3.24 34.46 11.30
C LEU A 81 4.08 35.35 12.23
N ARG A 82 4.73 36.33 11.61
CA ARG A 82 5.41 37.46 12.26
C ARG A 82 4.52 38.10 13.33
N VAL A 83 5.11 38.43 14.47
CA VAL A 83 4.65 39.53 15.34
C VAL A 83 5.88 40.36 15.69
N ASP A 84 5.94 41.55 15.10
CA ASP A 84 6.74 42.69 15.56
C ASP A 84 6.20 43.16 16.91
N GLY A 85 7.07 43.38 17.90
CA GLY A 85 6.74 43.94 19.21
C GLY A 85 7.71 45.06 19.56
N SER A 86 7.17 46.28 19.61
CA SER A 86 7.81 47.58 19.81
C SER A 86 8.59 47.76 21.11
#